data_AF-A0A7K1ET82-F1
#
_entry.id   AF-A0A7K1ET82-F1
#
_cell.length_a   1.000
_cell.length_b   1.000
_cell.length_c   1.000
_cell.angle_alpha   90.00
_cell.angle_beta   90.00
_cell.angle_gamma   90.00
#
_symmetry.space_group_name_H-M   'P 1'
#
loop_
_entity.id
_entity.type
_entity.pdbx_description
1 polymer ?
#
loop_
_entity_poly.entity_id
_entity_poly.type
_entity_poly.pdbx_seq_one_letter_code
_entity_poly.pdbx_strand_id
1 'polypeptide(L)'
;MESLFDTVAGLPLHPLVVHFAVVLLPLAVIGVLAAIWMPRTGKRYLTLSAIGVLLGTLATFIAKESGEALAERVGLPQRHSDLGTY
;
A
#
# COMPACT_ATOMS: atom_id res chain seq x y z
N MET A 1 -8.11 18.99 14.48
CA MET A 1 -7.76 17.85 15.35
C MET A 1 -6.73 17.04 14.59
N GLU A 2 -5.57 16.74 15.18
CA GLU A 2 -4.61 15.81 14.55
C GLU A 2 -5.28 14.44 14.50
N SER A 3 -5.76 14.02 13.33
CA SER A 3 -6.25 12.66 13.16
C SER A 3 -5.04 11.72 13.06
N LEU A 4 -5.14 10.51 13.61
CA LEU A 4 -4.05 9.52 13.53
C LEU A 4 -3.61 9.20 12.08
N PHE A 5 -4.43 9.58 11.09
CA PHE A 5 -4.22 9.34 9.67
C PHE A 5 -3.67 10.56 8.91
N ASP A 6 -3.39 11.66 9.59
CA ASP A 6 -3.07 12.94 8.95
C ASP A 6 -1.55 13.10 8.74
N THR A 7 -0.77 13.05 9.83
CA THR A 7 0.68 13.22 9.77
C THR A 7 1.45 12.24 10.66
N VAL A 8 2.67 11.91 10.23
CA VAL A 8 3.69 11.22 11.03
C VAL A 8 4.98 12.01 10.93
N ALA A 9 5.55 12.40 12.07
CA ALA A 9 6.77 13.21 12.13
C ALA A 9 6.69 14.52 11.30
N GLY A 10 5.49 15.11 11.19
CA GLY A 10 5.25 16.34 10.43
C GLY A 10 5.10 16.17 8.91
N LEU A 11 5.11 14.93 8.41
CA LEU A 11 4.87 14.60 7.00
C LEU A 11 3.48 13.98 6.81
N PRO A 12 2.80 14.23 5.68
CA PRO A 12 1.54 13.56 5.36
C PRO A 12 1.70 12.04 5.42
N LEU A 13 0.81 11.36 6.14
CA LEU A 13 0.86 9.91 6.32
C LEU A 13 0.57 9.19 4.99
N HIS A 14 -0.32 9.75 4.17
CA HIS A 14 -0.79 9.14 2.93
C HIS A 14 0.33 8.78 1.94
N PRO A 15 1.22 9.69 1.50
CA PRO A 15 2.31 9.33 0.60
C PRO A 15 3.20 8.21 1.13
N LEU A 16 3.49 8.19 2.44
CA LEU A 16 4.35 7.16 3.03
C LEU A 16 3.69 5.77 2.96
N VAL A 17 2.43 5.68 3.36
CA VAL A 17 1.70 4.40 3.37
C VAL A 17 1.34 3.95 1.95
N VAL A 18 0.97 4.87 1.06
CA VAL A 18 0.67 4.51 -0.33
C VAL A 18 1.92 3.97 -1.03
N HIS A 19 3.10 4.58 -0.84
CA HIS A 19 4.36 4.08 -1.40
C HIS A 19 4.71 2.69 -0.86
N PHE A 20 4.47 2.46 0.43
CA PHE A 20 4.66 1.13 1.02
C PHE A 20 3.75 0.09 0.35
N ALA A 21 2.45 0.40 0.18
CA ALA A 21 1.50 -0.50 -0.46
C ALA A 21 1.83 -0.79 -1.93
N VAL A 22 2.12 0.25 -2.73
CA VAL A 22 2.38 0.10 -4.17
C VAL A 22 3.72 -0.57 -4.49
N VAL A 23 4.66 -0.62 -3.54
CA VAL A 23 5.92 -1.38 -3.69
C VAL A 23 5.77 -2.80 -3.19
N LEU A 24 5.14 -2.99 -2.02
CA LEU A 24 5.08 -4.29 -1.37
C LEU A 24 4.21 -5.30 -2.13
N LEU A 25 3.07 -4.86 -2.68
CA LEU A 25 2.16 -5.75 -3.42
C LEU A 25 2.81 -6.29 -4.71
N PRO A 26 3.42 -5.48 -5.60
CA PRO A 26 4.17 -6.00 -6.74
C PRO A 26 5.36 -6.89 -6.33
N LEU A 27 6.09 -6.56 -5.26
CA LEU A 27 7.15 -7.42 -4.76
C LEU A 27 6.62 -8.78 -4.29
N ALA A 28 5.44 -8.82 -3.66
CA ALA A 28 4.80 -10.07 -3.29
C ALA A 28 4.40 -10.90 -4.51
N VAL A 29 3.91 -10.28 -5.58
CA VAL A 29 3.63 -10.97 -6.86
C VAL A 29 4.92 -11.57 -7.44
N ILE A 30 6.01 -10.80 -7.49
CA ILE A 30 7.32 -11.28 -7.95
C ILE A 30 7.80 -12.44 -7.08
N GLY A 31 7.58 -12.39 -5.76
CA GLY A 31 7.91 -13.47 -4.84
C GLY A 31 7.12 -14.76 -5.13
N VAL A 32 5.83 -14.66 -5.45
CA VAL A 32 5.04 -15.82 -5.87
C VAL A 32 5.60 -16.40 -7.17
N LEU A 33 5.93 -15.56 -8.16
CA LEU A 33 6.53 -16.03 -9.42
C LEU A 33 7.89 -16.71 -9.19
N ALA A 34 8.75 -16.13 -8.34
CA ALA A 34 10.02 -16.73 -7.96
C ALA A 34 9.83 -18.09 -7.26
N ALA A 35 8.76 -18.27 -6.49
CA ALA A 35 8.47 -19.54 -5.85
C ALA A 35 8.14 -20.67 -6.83
N ILE A 36 7.52 -20.33 -7.97
CA ILE A 36 7.19 -21.27 -9.04
C ILE A 36 8.48 -21.75 -9.74
N TRP A 37 9.43 -20.84 -10.02
CA TRP A 37 10.66 -21.18 -10.72
C TRP A 37 11.77 -21.79 -9.85
N MET A 38 11.80 -21.49 -8.55
CA MET A 38 12.79 -22.05 -7.62
C MET A 38 12.15 -23.04 -6.63
N PRO A 39 11.94 -24.32 -7.01
CA PRO A 39 11.26 -25.30 -6.15
C PRO A 39 11.98 -25.58 -4.82
N ARG A 40 13.31 -25.38 -4.77
CA ARG A 40 14.12 -25.62 -3.55
C ARG A 40 13.93 -24.54 -2.48
N THR A 41 13.66 -23.29 -2.87
CA THR A 41 13.46 -22.15 -1.97
C THR A 41 12.06 -21.57 -2.04
N GLY A 42 11.18 -22.15 -2.86
CA GLY A 42 9.87 -21.59 -3.17
C GLY A 42 8.95 -21.45 -1.96
N LYS A 43 9.04 -22.35 -0.98
CA LYS A 43 8.29 -22.20 0.29
C LYS A 43 8.61 -20.88 1.01
N ARG A 44 9.89 -20.46 1.03
CA ARG A 44 10.29 -19.19 1.67
C ARG A 44 9.71 -18.00 0.93
N TYR A 45 9.81 -18.00 -0.39
CA TYR A 45 9.25 -16.95 -1.22
C TYR A 45 7.73 -16.86 -1.11
N LEU A 46 7.02 -18.00 -1.04
CA LEU A 46 5.58 -18.03 -0.78
C LEU A 46 5.22 -17.45 0.60
N THR A 47 5.93 -17.83 1.66
CA THR A 47 5.68 -17.28 3.00
C THR A 47 5.92 -15.77 3.03
N LEU A 48 7.02 -15.28 2.47
CA LEU A 48 7.32 -13.85 2.39
C LEU A 48 6.27 -13.10 1.56
N SER A 49 5.83 -13.69 0.45
CA SER A 49 4.79 -13.10 -0.40
C SER A 49 3.44 -13.05 0.30
N ALA A 50 3.07 -14.09 1.04
CA ALA A 50 1.84 -14.11 1.82
C ALA A 50 1.82 -13.02 2.90
N ILE A 51 2.94 -12.85 3.62
CA ILE A 51 3.10 -11.76 4.58
C ILE A 51 3.04 -10.41 3.86
N GLY A 52 3.73 -10.28 2.73
CA GLY A 52 3.72 -9.06 1.90
C GLY A 52 2.32 -8.68 1.43
N VAL A 53 1.51 -9.64 0.98
CA VAL A 53 0.11 -9.42 0.60
C VAL A 53 -0.72 -8.97 1.80
N LEU A 54 -0.58 -9.64 2.95
CA LEU A 54 -1.32 -9.28 4.16
C LEU A 54 -1.01 -7.84 4.60
N LEU A 55 0.27 -7.50 4.71
CA LEU A 55 0.73 -6.16 5.09
C LEU A 55 0.37 -5.11 4.03
N GLY A 56 0.51 -5.45 2.75
CA GLY A 56 0.12 -4.58 1.64
C GLY A 56 -1.38 -4.28 1.65
N THR A 57 -2.22 -5.27 1.94
CA THR A 57 -3.68 -5.10 2.05
C THR A 57 -4.06 -4.23 3.24
N LEU A 58 -3.40 -4.39 4.39
CA LEU A 58 -3.62 -3.49 5.52
C LEU A 58 -3.16 -2.06 5.18
N ALA A 59 -2.02 -1.92 4.50
CA ALA A 59 -1.50 -0.63 4.07
C ALA A 59 -2.42 0.07 3.06
N THR A 60 -3.06 -0.65 2.13
CA THR A 60 -4.01 -0.01 1.19
C THR A 60 -5.23 0.56 1.93
N PHE A 61 -5.73 -0.12 2.95
CA PHE A 61 -6.82 0.41 3.78
C PHE A 61 -6.40 1.70 4.50
N ILE A 62 -5.23 1.69 5.15
CA ILE A 62 -4.69 2.88 5.83
C ILE A 62 -4.40 4.01 4.83
N ALA A 63 -3.90 3.70 3.63
CA ALA A 63 -3.65 4.67 2.58
C ALA A 63 -4.94 5.34 2.10
N LYS A 64 -6.06 4.60 2.00
CA LYS A 64 -7.37 5.17 1.66
C LYS A 64 -7.80 6.20 2.71
N GLU A 65 -7.87 5.80 3.97
CA GLU A 65 -8.36 6.66 5.06
C GLU A 65 -7.48 7.92 5.24
N SER A 66 -6.16 7.76 5.12
CA SER A 66 -5.22 8.90 5.16
C SER A 66 -5.28 9.78 3.93
N GLY A 67 -5.65 9.25 2.77
CA GLY A 67 -5.85 10.03 1.54
C GLY A 67 -7.10 10.91 1.63
N GLU A 68 -8.19 10.37 2.17
CA GLU A 68 -9.41 11.13 2.46
C GLU A 68 -9.13 12.27 3.45
N ALA A 69 -8.43 11.97 4.56
CA ALA A 69 -8.02 12.98 5.53
C ALA A 69 -7.12 14.07 4.92
N LEU A 70 -6.16 13.69 4.05
CA LEU A 70 -5.31 14.64 3.36
C LEU A 70 -6.10 15.53 2.39
N ALA A 71 -7.09 14.98 1.70
CA ALA A 71 -7.93 15.70 0.74
C ALA A 71 -8.75 16.83 1.39
N GLU A 72 -9.11 16.71 2.68
CA GLU A 72 -9.75 17.80 3.42
C GLU A 72 -8.85 19.05 3.52
N ARG A 73 -7.53 18.86 3.46
CA ARG A 73 -6.53 19.94 3.58
C ARG A 73 -6.07 20.49 2.25
N VAL A 74 -5.85 19.61 1.26
CA VAL A 74 -5.22 19.99 -0.02
C VAL A 74 -6.17 19.91 -1.21
N GLY A 75 -7.42 19.49 -0.99
CA GLY A 75 -8.42 19.24 -2.04
C GLY A 75 -8.29 17.86 -2.67
N LEU A 76 -9.36 17.44 -3.36
CA LEU A 76 -9.41 16.14 -4.05
C LEU A 76 -8.65 16.19 -5.39
N PRO A 77 -7.82 15.19 -5.70
CA PRO A 77 -7.21 15.06 -7.01
C PRO A 77 -8.24 14.54 -8.01
N GLN A 78 -9.10 15.43 -8.52
CA GLN A 78 -10.28 15.07 -9.35
C GLN A 78 -9.97 14.07 -10.45
N ARG A 79 -8.96 14.35 -11.30
CA ARG A 79 -8.58 13.44 -12.39
C ARG A 79 -8.22 12.04 -11.91
N HIS A 80 -7.57 11.90 -10.76
CA HIS A 80 -7.18 10.60 -10.21
C HIS A 80 -8.38 9.91 -9.53
N SER A 81 -9.23 10.68 -8.85
CA SER A 81 -10.47 10.20 -8.24
C SER A 81 -11.43 9.66 -9.30
N ASP A 82 -11.64 10.40 -10.38
CA ASP A 82 -12.52 10.01 -11.48
C ASP A 82 -12.08 8.66 -12.05
N LEU A 83 -10.79 8.49 -12.35
CA LEU A 83 -10.22 7.24 -12.85
C LEU A 83 -10.38 6.03 -11.92
N GLY A 84 -10.54 6.26 -10.61
CA GLY A 84 -10.77 5.20 -9.61
C GLY A 84 -12.24 4.90 -9.32
N THR A 85 -13.18 5.68 -9.87
CA THR A 85 -14.63 5.54 -9.61
C THR A 85 -15.39 4.89 -10.77
N TYR A 86 -14.72 4.65 -11.90
CA TYR A 86 -15.28 3.98 -13.09
C TYR A 86 -15.08 2.46 -13.05
#